data_AF-D5WWV3-F1
#
_entry.id   AF-D5WWV3-F1
#
_cell.length_a   1.000
_cell.length_b   1.000
_cell.length_c   1.000
_cell.angle_alpha   90.00
_cell.angle_beta   90.00
_cell.angle_gamma   90.00
#
_symmetry.space_group_name_H-M   'P 1'
#
loop_
_entity.id
_entity.type
_entity.pdbx_description
1 polymer ?
#
loop_
_entity_poly.entity_id
_entity_poly.type
_entity_poly.pdbx_seq_one_letter_code
_entity_poly.pdbx_strand_id
1 'polypeptide(L)'
;MGKKMTMEQRIEAFYRQSGGPHNPQIQKLLQKHLLYGKDHGMPGYKESFEDAILDVVVNDPSLLLLFERFQRWRSARKDISTSSRCGVCQREACQLEERLQRLETEVRELRASVEQLIERVRI
;
A
#
# COMPACT_ATOMS: atom_id res chain seq x y z
N MET A 1 -39.97 -13.40 -20.08
CA MET A 1 -38.79 -12.55 -19.79
C MET A 1 -38.39 -12.77 -18.33
N GLY A 2 -37.28 -13.47 -18.07
CA GLY A 2 -36.82 -13.74 -16.72
C GLY A 2 -36.30 -12.46 -16.06
N LYS A 3 -36.90 -12.06 -14.95
CA LYS A 3 -36.45 -10.92 -14.13
C LYS A 3 -35.01 -11.20 -13.69
N LYS A 4 -34.03 -10.40 -14.12
CA LYS A 4 -32.64 -10.54 -13.65
C LYS A 4 -32.64 -10.29 -12.13
N MET A 5 -32.27 -11.29 -11.34
CA MET A 5 -32.19 -11.15 -9.89
C MET A 5 -31.00 -10.28 -9.52
N THR A 6 -31.21 -9.34 -8.59
CA THR A 6 -30.11 -8.53 -8.02
C THR A 6 -29.18 -9.43 -7.19
N MET A 7 -27.97 -8.96 -6.91
CA MET A 7 -27.00 -9.77 -6.18
C MET A 7 -27.52 -10.18 -4.79
N GLU A 8 -28.18 -9.26 -4.09
CA GLU A 8 -28.79 -9.51 -2.78
C GLU A 8 -29.84 -10.62 -2.86
N GLN A 9 -30.66 -10.62 -3.92
CA GLN A 9 -31.67 -11.65 -4.14
C GLN A 9 -31.05 -13.02 -4.44
N ARG A 10 -29.89 -13.05 -5.12
CA ARG A 10 -29.14 -14.30 -5.35
C ARG A 10 -28.56 -14.84 -4.05
N ILE A 11 -28.01 -13.96 -3.21
CA ILE A 11 -27.46 -14.31 -1.89
C ILE A 11 -28.56 -14.85 -0.97
N GLU A 12 -29.71 -14.18 -0.90
CA GLU A 12 -30.84 -14.62 -0.08
C GLU A 12 -31.37 -15.99 -0.55
N ALA A 13 -31.48 -16.18 -1.88
CA ALA A 13 -31.90 -17.45 -2.46
C ALA A 13 -30.90 -18.58 -2.14
N PHE A 14 -29.59 -18.30 -2.19
CA PHE A 14 -28.55 -19.25 -1.82
C PHE A 14 -28.65 -19.68 -0.35
N TYR A 15 -28.81 -18.73 0.57
CA TYR A 15 -28.99 -19.05 2.00
C TYR A 15 -30.27 -19.85 2.23
N ARG A 16 -31.38 -19.51 1.55
CA ARG A 16 -32.64 -20.26 1.67
C ARG A 16 -32.52 -21.70 1.17
N GLN A 17 -31.82 -21.91 0.04
CA GLN A 17 -31.55 -23.25 -0.50
C GLN A 17 -30.59 -24.06 0.38
N SER A 18 -29.65 -23.37 1.05
CA SER A 18 -28.65 -24.00 1.90
C SER A 18 -29.16 -24.25 3.33
N GLY A 19 -30.46 -24.20 3.59
CA GLY A 19 -31.02 -24.46 4.93
C GLY A 19 -30.96 -23.28 5.90
N GLY A 20 -30.75 -22.06 5.38
CA GLY A 20 -30.73 -20.81 6.13
C GLY A 20 -29.35 -20.41 6.66
N PRO A 21 -29.22 -19.17 7.18
CA PRO A 21 -27.95 -18.64 7.70
C PRO A 21 -27.41 -19.38 8.94
N HIS A 22 -28.26 -20.18 9.61
CA HIS A 22 -27.87 -20.97 10.79
C HIS A 22 -27.45 -22.40 10.47
N ASN A 23 -27.35 -22.79 9.19
CA ASN A 23 -26.87 -24.13 8.85
C ASN A 23 -25.38 -24.29 9.28
N PRO A 24 -25.03 -25.29 10.12
CA PRO A 24 -23.64 -25.51 10.55
C PRO A 24 -22.66 -25.78 9.40
N GLN A 25 -23.15 -26.20 8.23
CA GLN A 25 -22.36 -26.44 7.02
C GLN A 25 -22.34 -25.24 6.07
N ILE A 26 -22.98 -24.11 6.40
CA ILE A 26 -23.14 -22.97 5.49
C ILE A 26 -21.79 -22.41 5.03
N GLN A 27 -20.78 -22.37 5.91
CA GLN A 27 -19.45 -21.90 5.55
C GLN A 27 -18.78 -22.81 4.52
N LYS A 28 -18.93 -24.14 4.68
CA LYS A 28 -18.39 -25.13 3.73
C LYS A 28 -19.10 -25.07 2.38
N LEU A 29 -20.41 -24.88 2.38
CA LEU A 29 -21.22 -24.71 1.18
C LEU A 29 -20.88 -23.40 0.45
N LEU A 30 -20.73 -22.30 1.20
CA LEU A 30 -20.33 -21.00 0.67
C LEU A 30 -18.92 -21.06 0.07
N GLN A 31 -17.97 -21.67 0.75
CA GLN A 31 -16.60 -21.82 0.25
C GLN A 31 -16.56 -22.67 -1.03
N LYS A 32 -17.35 -23.74 -1.10
CA LYS A 32 -17.47 -24.55 -2.32
C LYS A 32 -18.14 -23.75 -3.45
N HIS A 33 -19.14 -22.93 -3.13
CA HIS A 33 -19.79 -22.04 -4.10
C HIS A 33 -18.84 -20.92 -4.59
N LEU A 34 -18.00 -20.38 -3.71
CA LEU A 34 -16.94 -19.42 -4.05
C LEU A 34 -15.78 -20.05 -4.84
N LEU A 35 -15.62 -21.37 -4.81
CA LEU A 35 -14.54 -22.05 -5.55
C LEU A 35 -15.01 -22.60 -6.90
N TYR A 36 -16.27 -23.05 -6.98
CA TYR A 36 -16.81 -23.79 -8.13
C TYR A 36 -18.10 -23.19 -8.70
N GLY A 37 -18.60 -22.09 -8.12
CA GLY A 37 -19.83 -21.43 -8.54
C GLY A 37 -19.76 -20.90 -9.96
N LYS A 38 -20.89 -20.95 -10.65
CA LYS A 38 -21.04 -20.50 -12.03
C LYS A 38 -21.05 -18.97 -12.18
N ASP A 39 -21.11 -18.26 -11.04
CA ASP A 39 -21.23 -16.81 -10.90
C ASP A 39 -19.88 -16.10 -10.67
N HIS A 40 -18.76 -16.82 -10.80
CA HIS A 40 -17.47 -16.15 -11.01
C HIS A 40 -17.57 -15.36 -12.31
N GLY A 41 -17.15 -14.09 -12.29
CA GLY A 41 -17.17 -13.20 -13.47
C GLY A 41 -16.61 -13.84 -14.75
N MET A 42 -16.82 -13.19 -15.89
CA MET A 42 -16.54 -13.70 -17.26
C MET A 42 -15.41 -14.74 -17.31
N PRO A 43 -15.59 -15.92 -17.92
CA PRO A 43 -14.55 -16.94 -17.98
C PRO A 43 -13.26 -16.36 -18.59
N GLY A 44 -12.19 -16.28 -17.78
CA GLY A 44 -10.93 -15.63 -18.12
C GLY A 44 -10.66 -14.31 -17.38
N TYR A 45 -11.66 -13.74 -16.73
CA TYR A 45 -11.57 -12.56 -15.87
C TYR A 45 -11.60 -13.03 -14.41
N LYS A 46 -10.42 -13.12 -13.78
CA LYS A 46 -10.37 -13.25 -12.33
C LYS A 46 -10.74 -11.88 -11.77
N GLU A 47 -11.97 -11.71 -11.29
CA GLU A 47 -12.30 -10.55 -10.45
C GLU A 47 -11.28 -10.54 -9.31
N SER A 48 -10.42 -9.52 -9.33
CA SER A 48 -9.51 -9.32 -8.23
C SER A 48 -10.32 -8.83 -7.04
N PHE A 49 -9.83 -9.09 -5.84
CA PHE A 49 -10.43 -8.54 -4.63
C PHE A 49 -10.54 -6.99 -4.70
N GLU A 50 -9.63 -6.37 -5.45
CA GLU A 50 -9.60 -4.93 -5.71
C GLU A 50 -10.77 -4.47 -6.58
N ASP A 51 -11.15 -5.25 -7.60
CA ASP A 51 -12.29 -4.95 -8.48
C ASP A 51 -13.63 -5.02 -7.72
N ALA A 52 -13.77 -6.00 -6.83
CA ALA A 52 -14.97 -6.13 -5.98
C ALA A 52 -15.09 -4.95 -5.00
N ILE A 53 -13.97 -4.48 -4.44
CA ILE A 53 -13.96 -3.29 -3.57
C ILE A 53 -14.29 -2.04 -4.37
N LEU A 54 -13.74 -1.90 -5.58
CA LEU A 54 -14.03 -0.78 -6.46
C LEU A 54 -15.52 -0.68 -6.79
N ASP A 55 -16.17 -1.80 -7.11
CA ASP A 55 -17.60 -1.81 -7.42
C ASP A 55 -18.45 -1.41 -6.19
N VAL A 56 -18.08 -1.87 -4.99
CA VAL A 56 -18.75 -1.48 -3.73
C VAL A 56 -18.58 0.02 -3.44
N VAL A 57 -17.38 0.56 -3.65
CA VAL A 57 -17.09 1.99 -3.42
C VAL A 57 -17.77 2.89 -4.46
N VAL A 58 -17.90 2.43 -5.70
CA VAL A 58 -18.58 3.17 -6.77
C VAL A 58 -20.10 3.20 -6.55
N ASN A 59 -20.68 2.11 -6.05
CA ASN A 59 -22.12 2.02 -5.81
C ASN A 59 -22.58 2.65 -4.49
N ASP A 60 -21.67 2.95 -3.54
CA ASP A 60 -21.97 3.67 -2.30
C ASP A 60 -21.18 4.99 -2.20
N PRO A 61 -21.83 6.14 -2.46
CA PRO A 61 -21.16 7.44 -2.46
C PRO A 61 -20.62 7.85 -1.08
N SER A 62 -21.06 7.22 0.01
CA SER A 62 -20.49 7.47 1.34
C SER A 62 -19.09 6.88 1.52
N LEU A 63 -18.78 5.81 0.78
CA LEU A 63 -17.49 5.12 0.83
C LEU A 63 -16.42 5.82 -0.02
N LEU A 64 -16.83 6.67 -0.99
CA LEU A 64 -15.90 7.45 -1.81
C LEU A 64 -14.99 8.34 -0.95
N LEU A 65 -15.53 9.00 0.07
CA LEU A 65 -14.74 9.87 0.95
C LEU A 65 -13.70 9.08 1.76
N LEU A 66 -14.07 7.88 2.22
CA LEU A 66 -13.17 6.99 2.95
C LEU A 66 -12.09 6.43 2.01
N PHE A 67 -12.47 6.07 0.79
CA PHE A 67 -11.57 5.58 -0.24
C PHE A 67 -10.55 6.64 -0.67
N GLU A 68 -10.98 7.87 -0.95
CA GLU A 68 -10.08 8.99 -1.24
C GLU A 68 -9.11 9.26 -0.09
N ARG A 69 -9.60 9.22 1.16
CA ARG A 69 -8.74 9.42 2.34
C ARG A 69 -7.73 8.30 2.49
N PHE A 70 -8.14 7.06 2.24
CA PHE A 70 -7.24 5.91 2.23
C PHE A 70 -6.21 5.99 1.09
N GLN A 71 -6.62 6.39 -0.11
CA GLN A 71 -5.71 6.61 -1.23
C GLN A 71 -4.68 7.70 -0.93
N ARG A 72 -5.10 8.85 -0.37
CA ARG A 72 -4.17 9.92 0.04
C ARG A 72 -3.18 9.44 1.10
N TRP A 73 -3.64 8.68 2.09
CA TRP A 73 -2.77 8.09 3.11
C TRP A 73 -1.79 7.07 2.52
N ARG A 74 -2.24 6.24 1.58
CA ARG A 74 -1.40 5.27 0.87
C ARG A 74 -0.36 5.97 0.00
N SER A 75 -0.74 7.01 -0.72
CA SER A 75 0.17 7.82 -1.55
C SER A 75 1.18 8.55 -0.68
N ALA A 76 0.79 9.15 0.46
CA ALA A 76 1.73 9.78 1.39
C ALA A 76 2.75 8.77 1.96
N ARG A 77 2.35 7.52 2.19
CA ARG A 77 3.26 6.44 2.59
C ARG A 77 4.11 5.93 1.42
N LYS A 78 3.55 5.92 0.22
CA LYS A 78 4.28 5.57 -0.99
C LYS A 78 5.33 6.63 -1.26
N ASP A 79 5.04 7.92 -1.13
CA ASP A 79 5.98 9.04 -1.23
C ASP A 79 7.13 8.93 -0.23
N ILE A 80 6.90 8.38 0.97
CA ILE A 80 7.99 8.04 1.90
C ILE A 80 8.89 6.92 1.33
N SER A 81 8.32 5.90 0.66
CA SER A 81 9.08 4.83 0.00
C SER A 81 9.65 5.19 -1.40
N THR A 82 9.07 6.16 -2.11
CA THR A 82 9.53 6.71 -3.40
C THR A 82 10.30 8.02 -3.25
N SER A 83 10.53 8.49 -2.02
CA SER A 83 11.37 9.65 -1.69
C SER A 83 12.80 9.53 -2.21
N SER A 84 13.23 8.34 -2.64
CA SER A 84 14.44 8.13 -3.46
C SER A 84 14.37 8.74 -4.88
N ARG A 85 13.28 9.42 -5.27
CA ARG A 85 13.16 10.18 -6.53
C ARG A 85 12.58 11.60 -6.35
N CYS A 86 12.75 12.23 -5.19
CA CYS A 86 12.39 13.64 -5.00
C CYS A 86 13.62 14.55 -5.17
N GLY A 87 13.62 15.43 -6.17
CA GLY A 87 14.72 16.39 -6.44
C GLY A 87 15.00 17.40 -5.31
N VAL A 88 14.13 17.50 -4.31
CA VAL A 88 14.35 18.31 -3.09
C VAL A 88 15.26 17.56 -2.09
N CYS A 89 15.02 16.27 -1.86
CA CYS A 89 15.91 15.42 -1.05
C CYS A 89 17.29 15.24 -1.70
N GLN A 90 17.39 15.29 -3.03
CA GLN A 90 18.68 15.24 -3.72
C GLN A 90 19.52 16.51 -3.50
N ARG A 91 18.86 17.69 -3.40
CA ARG A 91 19.56 18.94 -3.06
C ARG A 91 20.02 18.97 -1.61
N GLU A 92 19.18 18.50 -0.69
CA GLU A 92 19.55 18.39 0.72
C GLU A 92 20.66 17.35 0.93
N ALA A 93 20.62 16.23 0.22
CA ALA A 93 21.68 15.22 0.23
C ALA A 93 22.99 15.78 -0.34
N CYS A 94 22.97 16.45 -1.50
CA CYS A 94 24.18 17.10 -2.03
C CYS A 94 24.72 18.18 -1.08
N GLN A 95 23.86 18.98 -0.45
CA GLN A 95 24.31 19.96 0.55
C GLN A 95 24.89 19.29 1.80
N LEU A 96 24.34 18.15 2.24
CA LEU A 96 24.91 17.39 3.35
C LEU A 96 26.27 16.79 2.98
N GLU A 97 26.39 16.23 1.79
CA GLU A 97 27.64 15.66 1.28
C GLU A 97 28.74 16.72 1.14
N GLU A 98 28.42 17.90 0.61
CA GLU A 98 29.36 19.02 0.55
C GLU A 98 29.81 19.48 1.96
N ARG A 99 28.88 19.51 2.92
CA ARG A 99 29.22 19.86 4.31
C ARG A 99 30.10 18.80 4.98
N LEU A 100 29.85 17.51 4.70
CA LEU A 100 30.69 16.41 5.21
C LEU A 100 32.10 16.48 4.62
N GLN A 101 32.24 16.72 3.32
CA GLN A 101 33.56 16.83 2.69
C GLN A 101 34.38 18.02 3.24
N ARG A 102 33.73 19.16 3.49
CA ARG A 102 34.38 20.31 4.14
C ARG A 102 34.86 19.96 5.54
N LEU A 103 33.99 19.36 6.35
CA LEU A 103 34.34 18.94 7.71
C LEU A 103 35.46 17.90 7.72
N GLU A 104 35.46 16.94 6.80
CA GLU A 104 36.56 15.98 6.68
C GLU A 104 37.90 16.66 6.36
N THR A 105 37.87 17.69 5.51
CA THR A 105 39.07 18.43 5.13
C THR A 105 39.60 19.24 6.33
N GLU A 106 38.72 19.95 7.02
CA GLU A 106 39.05 20.70 8.24
C GLU A 106 39.63 19.78 9.33
N VAL A 107 39.04 18.59 9.53
CA VAL A 107 39.55 17.61 10.50
C VAL A 107 40.94 17.10 10.11
N ARG A 108 41.21 16.88 8.82
CA ARG A 108 42.55 16.47 8.35
C ARG A 108 43.58 17.57 8.56
N GLU A 109 43.24 18.82 8.27
CA GLU A 109 44.12 19.98 8.47
C GLU A 109 44.40 20.24 9.95
N LEU A 110 43.39 20.14 10.81
CA LEU A 110 43.55 20.24 12.26
C LEU A 110 44.43 19.12 12.79
N ARG A 111 44.22 17.88 12.32
CA ARG A 111 45.07 16.75 12.69
C ARG A 111 46.53 16.96 12.29
N ALA A 112 46.79 17.44 11.07
CA ALA A 112 48.14 17.73 10.60
C ALA A 112 48.79 18.87 11.40
N SER A 113 48.04 19.91 11.75
CA SER A 113 48.53 21.03 12.57
C SER A 113 48.86 20.59 13.99
N VAL A 114 48.02 19.73 14.58
CA VAL A 114 48.27 19.12 15.90
C VAL A 114 49.51 18.24 15.85
N GLU A 115 49.67 17.42 14.81
CA GLU A 115 50.84 16.56 14.64
C GLU A 115 52.13 17.37 14.48
N GLN A 116 52.10 18.47 13.73
CA GLN A 116 53.22 19.42 13.64
C GLN A 116 53.54 20.09 14.98
N LEU A 117 52.53 20.46 15.77
CA LEU A 117 52.73 21.05 17.10
C LEU A 117 53.33 20.03 18.07
N ILE A 118 52.85 18.78 18.04
CA ILE A 118 53.41 17.68 18.83
C ILE A 118 54.89 17.50 18.46
N GLU A 119 55.22 17.48 17.18
CA GLU A 119 56.61 17.30 16.72
C GLU A 119 57.50 18.48 17.12
N ARG A 120 56.96 19.72 17.11
CA ARG A 120 57.68 20.92 17.59
C ARG A 120 57.91 20.93 19.10
N VAL A 121 57.02 20.34 19.90
CA VAL A 121 57.14 20.26 21.36
C VAL A 121 58.04 19.09 21.79
N ARG A 122 58.26 18.11 20.90
CA ARG A 122 59.08 16.92 21.15
C ARG A 122 60.59 17.17 20.95
N ILE A 123 60.96 18.27 20.28
CA ILE A 123 62.34 18.78 20.13
C ILE A 123 62.66 19.69 21.31
#